data_AF-A0A7C4L5Y4-F1
#
_entry.id   AF-A0A7C4L5Y4-F1
#
_cell.length_a   1.000
_cell.length_b   1.000
_cell.length_c   1.000
_cell.angle_alpha   90.00
_cell.angle_beta   90.00
_cell.angle_gamma   90.00
#
_symmetry.space_group_name_H-M   'P 1'
#
loop_
_entity.id
_entity.type
_entity.pdbx_description
1 polymer ?
#
loop_
_entity_poly.entity_id
_entity_poly.type
_entity_poly.pdbx_seq_one_letter_code
_entity_poly.pdbx_strand_id
1 'polypeptide(L)'
;MKKIKVAVVVVLMMIVVMISCSKKEEASPTELVTTATPVGVGGGKIAFYSDRDGNWEIYVMDANGSNQTRLTNNSAEDGVERGGWK
;
A
#
# COMPACT_ATOMS: atom_id res chain seq x y z
N MET A 1 21.89 -12.89 -55.56
CA MET A 1 21.92 -13.61 -54.26
C MET A 1 21.95 -12.70 -53.03
N LYS A 2 22.88 -11.73 -52.93
CA LYS A 2 23.00 -10.83 -51.75
C LYS A 2 21.75 -9.97 -51.50
N LYS A 3 21.16 -9.40 -52.57
CA LYS A 3 19.94 -8.57 -52.49
C LYS A 3 18.71 -9.33 -51.98
N ILE A 4 18.58 -10.62 -52.33
CA ILE A 4 17.47 -11.49 -51.89
C ILE A 4 17.63 -11.83 -50.39
N LYS A 5 18.85 -12.14 -49.94
CA LYS A 5 19.12 -12.40 -48.51
C LYS A 5 18.84 -11.17 -47.64
N VAL A 6 19.20 -9.97 -48.10
CA VAL A 6 18.90 -8.71 -47.41
C VAL A 6 17.39 -8.45 -47.37
N ALA A 7 16.68 -8.65 -48.48
CA ALA A 7 15.23 -8.48 -48.54
C ALA A 7 14.50 -9.45 -47.59
N VAL A 8 14.91 -10.72 -47.52
CA VAL A 8 14.33 -11.72 -46.60
C VAL A 8 14.56 -11.33 -45.14
N VAL A 9 15.76 -10.85 -44.78
CA VAL A 9 16.06 -10.43 -43.40
C VAL A 9 15.25 -9.20 -42.99
N VAL A 10 15.11 -8.20 -43.88
CA VAL A 10 14.31 -6.99 -43.61
C VAL A 10 12.82 -7.32 -43.44
N VAL A 11 12.28 -8.19 -44.29
CA VAL A 11 10.88 -8.64 -44.19
C VAL A 11 10.65 -9.44 -42.90
N LEU A 12 11.58 -10.32 -42.52
CA LEU A 12 11.47 -11.11 -41.29
C LEU A 12 11.55 -10.22 -40.04
N MET A 13 12.39 -9.18 -40.05
CA MET A 13 12.50 -8.21 -38.96
C MET A 13 11.23 -7.35 -38.83
N MET A 14 10.64 -6.92 -39.94
CA MET A 14 9.35 -6.22 -39.97
C MET A 14 8.22 -7.08 -39.39
N ILE A 15 8.18 -8.37 -39.74
CA ILE A 15 7.20 -9.32 -39.21
C ILE A 15 7.36 -9.47 -37.68
N VAL A 16 8.59 -9.58 -37.17
CA VAL A 16 8.86 -9.66 -35.72
C VAL A 16 8.40 -8.40 -34.98
N VAL A 17 8.63 -7.21 -35.54
CA VAL A 17 8.15 -5.93 -34.97
C VAL A 17 6.62 -5.89 -34.89
N MET A 18 5.93 -6.38 -35.92
CA MET A 18 4.46 -6.46 -35.93
C MET A 18 3.91 -7.46 -34.90
N ILE A 19 4.60 -8.59 -34.68
CA ILE A 19 4.21 -9.59 -33.66
C ILE A 19 4.40 -9.04 -32.24
N SER A 20 5.49 -8.31 -31.99
CA SER A 20 5.78 -7.72 -30.67
C SER A 20 4.82 -6.60 -30.26
N CYS A 21 4.04 -6.02 -31.18
CA CYS A 21 3.07 -4.98 -30.85
C CYS A 21 1.73 -5.52 -30.31
N SER A 22 1.58 -6.85 -30.18
CA SER A 22 0.40 -7.47 -29.55
C SER A 22 0.46 -7.47 -28.03
N LYS A 23 1.05 -6.45 -27.42
CA LYS A 23 1.01 -6.24 -25.97
C LYS A 23 -0.46 -6.11 -25.60
N LYS A 24 -1.04 -7.19 -25.07
CA LYS A 24 -2.38 -7.16 -24.49
C LYS A 24 -2.29 -6.17 -23.35
N GLU A 25 -2.87 -5.01 -23.58
CA GLU A 25 -3.27 -4.10 -22.54
C GLU A 25 -4.33 -4.86 -21.75
N GLU A 26 -3.84 -5.54 -20.71
CA GLU A 26 -4.69 -6.11 -19.69
C GLU A 26 -5.36 -4.91 -19.06
N ALA A 27 -6.60 -4.64 -19.50
CA ALA A 27 -7.44 -3.65 -18.87
C ALA A 27 -7.42 -3.96 -17.38
N SER A 28 -6.84 -3.03 -16.62
CA SER A 28 -6.97 -3.01 -15.17
C SER A 28 -8.42 -3.30 -14.83
N PRO A 29 -8.73 -4.25 -13.93
CA PRO A 29 -10.10 -4.49 -13.58
C PRO A 29 -10.70 -3.16 -13.14
N THR A 30 -11.84 -2.81 -13.74
CA THR A 30 -12.72 -1.77 -13.25
C THR A 30 -13.16 -2.22 -11.86
N GLU A 31 -12.33 -1.97 -10.84
CA GLU A 31 -12.78 -2.06 -9.48
C GLU A 31 -13.88 -1.01 -9.34
N LEU A 32 -15.06 -1.49 -9.01
CA LEU A 32 -16.21 -0.66 -8.68
C LEU A 32 -15.73 0.42 -7.72
N VAL A 33 -15.63 1.67 -8.20
CA VAL A 33 -15.49 2.84 -7.35
C VAL A 33 -16.81 2.95 -6.61
N THR A 34 -16.93 2.21 -5.51
CA THR A 34 -17.93 2.49 -4.51
C THR A 34 -17.51 3.81 -3.89
N THR A 35 -18.25 4.84 -4.26
CA THR A 35 -18.70 5.93 -3.39
C THR A 35 -17.83 6.20 -2.16
N ALA A 36 -17.17 7.37 -2.19
CA ALA A 36 -16.62 8.10 -1.05
C ALA A 36 -17.09 7.64 0.35
N THR A 37 -16.39 6.68 0.93
CA THR A 37 -16.06 6.61 2.36
C THR A 37 -14.76 5.81 2.44
N PRO A 38 -13.68 6.32 3.04
CA PRO A 38 -12.55 5.49 3.40
C PRO A 38 -12.96 4.62 4.60
N VAL A 39 -13.86 3.66 4.39
CA VAL A 39 -13.99 2.55 5.33
C VAL A 39 -12.79 1.67 5.04
N GLY A 40 -11.79 1.75 5.91
CA GLY A 40 -10.64 0.85 5.89
C GLY A 40 -11.11 -0.61 6.02
N VAL A 41 -11.38 -1.25 4.89
CA VAL A 41 -11.62 -2.70 4.80
C VAL A 41 -10.36 -3.47 4.41
N GLY A 42 -9.28 -2.76 4.07
CA GLY A 42 -7.94 -3.37 4.11
C GLY A 42 -7.53 -3.51 5.57
N GLY A 43 -7.31 -4.75 6.03
CA GLY A 43 -6.93 -5.11 7.41
C GLY A 43 -5.60 -4.51 7.86
N GLY A 44 -5.53 -3.19 7.94
CA GLY A 44 -4.42 -2.42 8.44
C GLY A 44 -4.42 -2.35 9.96
N LYS A 45 -3.29 -1.93 10.52
CA LYS A 45 -3.16 -1.62 11.94
C LYS A 45 -3.19 -0.11 12.15
N ILE A 46 -3.77 0.31 13.26
CA ILE A 46 -3.78 1.69 13.73
C ILE A 46 -2.76 1.80 14.86
N ALA A 47 -1.79 2.70 14.73
CA ALA A 47 -0.87 3.07 15.81
C ALA A 47 -1.35 4.38 16.46
N PHE A 48 -1.35 4.43 17.78
CA PHE A 48 -1.82 5.58 18.55
C PHE A 48 -1.20 5.59 19.96
N TYR A 49 -1.23 6.73 20.65
CA TYR A 49 -0.72 6.88 22.01
C TYR A 49 -1.87 6.96 23.03
N SER A 50 -1.70 6.40 24.23
CA SER A 50 -2.72 6.43 25.30
C SER A 50 -2.10 6.32 26.68
N ASP A 51 -2.71 6.98 27.66
CA ASP A 51 -2.34 6.99 29.08
C ASP A 51 -3.17 6.03 29.94
N ARG A 52 -3.91 5.12 29.29
CA ARG A 52 -4.89 4.22 29.94
C ARG A 52 -4.33 3.38 31.09
N ASP A 53 -3.03 3.13 31.10
CA ASP A 53 -2.32 2.31 32.10
C ASP A 53 -1.53 3.18 33.11
N GLY A 54 -1.77 4.49 33.13
CA GLY A 54 -1.17 5.44 34.07
C GLY A 54 0.08 6.18 33.55
N ASN A 55 0.59 5.81 32.38
CA ASN A 55 1.63 6.53 31.65
C ASN A 55 1.32 6.51 30.15
N TRP A 56 1.79 7.52 29.40
CA TRP A 56 1.61 7.57 27.96
C TRP A 56 2.45 6.51 27.27
N GLU A 57 1.80 5.68 26.48
CA GLU A 57 2.45 4.57 25.78
C GLU A 57 1.92 4.45 24.35
N ILE A 58 2.73 3.86 23.47
CA ILE A 58 2.35 3.56 22.09
C ILE A 58 1.64 2.21 22.05
N TYR A 59 0.51 2.18 21.38
CA TYR A 59 -0.30 0.99 21.15
C TYR A 59 -0.58 0.80 19.67
N VAL A 60 -0.85 -0.44 19.30
CA VAL A 60 -1.40 -0.81 17.99
C VAL A 60 -2.68 -1.62 18.16
N MET A 61 -3.64 -1.44 17.25
CA MET A 61 -4.84 -2.26 17.14
C MET A 61 -5.12 -2.57 15.67
N ASP A 62 -5.96 -3.57 15.40
CA ASP A 62 -6.50 -3.75 14.05
C ASP A 62 -7.48 -2.62 13.71
N ALA A 63 -7.69 -2.35 12.41
CA ALA A 63 -8.59 -1.30 11.95
C ALA A 63 -10.05 -1.46 12.45
N ASN A 64 -10.45 -2.67 12.85
CA ASN A 64 -11.74 -2.97 13.46
C ASN A 64 -11.79 -2.73 14.99
N GLY A 65 -10.70 -2.24 15.59
CA GLY A 65 -10.59 -1.98 17.03
C GLY A 65 -10.15 -3.18 17.89
N SER A 66 -10.03 -4.37 17.30
CA SER A 66 -9.61 -5.58 18.02
C SER A 66 -8.08 -5.69 18.13
N ASN A 67 -7.61 -6.68 18.90
CA ASN A 67 -6.18 -7.02 19.05
C ASN A 67 -5.28 -5.85 19.51
N GLN A 68 -5.80 -5.04 20.43
CA GLN A 68 -5.04 -3.94 21.00
C GLN A 68 -3.83 -4.46 21.78
N THR A 69 -2.64 -4.01 21.40
CA THR A 69 -1.35 -4.43 21.99
C THR A 69 -0.51 -3.20 22.32
N ARG A 70 0.07 -3.17 23.51
CA ARG A 70 1.04 -2.16 23.95
C ARG A 70 2.40 -2.46 23.32
N LEU A 71 3.04 -1.47 22.69
CA LEU A 71 4.34 -1.63 22.05
C LEU A 71 5.50 -1.09 22.87
N THR A 72 5.26 -0.08 23.70
CA THR A 72 6.28 0.53 24.57
C THR A 72 5.91 0.31 26.02
N ASN A 73 6.90 0.15 26.89
CA ASN A 73 6.69 0.08 28.33
C ASN A 73 7.81 0.84 29.02
N ASN A 74 7.59 2.13 29.19
CA ASN A 74 8.52 3.02 29.85
C ASN A 74 8.02 3.37 31.24
N SER A 75 8.92 3.31 32.22
CA SER A 75 8.64 3.72 33.60
C SER A 75 8.82 5.22 33.82
N ALA A 76 9.45 5.93 32.89
CA ALA A 76 9.52 7.39 32.94
C ALA A 76 8.16 7.98 32.60
N GLU A 77 7.68 8.87 33.47
CA GLU A 77 6.41 9.56 33.30
C GLU A 77 6.52 10.54 32.12
N ASP A 78 5.83 10.25 31.02
CA ASP A 78 5.93 11.02 29.79
C ASP A 78 4.90 12.18 29.74
N GLY A 79 3.94 12.21 30.68
CA GLY A 79 2.88 13.22 30.73
C GLY A 79 2.71 13.87 32.09
N VAL A 80 2.99 15.18 32.18
CA VAL A 80 2.54 16.02 33.29
C VAL A 80 1.16 16.58 32.96
N GLU A 81 0.10 15.76 33.01
CA GLU A 81 -1.24 16.22 32.59
C GLU A 81 -2.37 15.82 33.55
N ARG A 82 -2.13 15.92 34.86
CA ARG A 82 -3.22 15.95 35.86
C ARG A 82 -3.46 17.37 36.38
N GLY A 83 -3.94 18.24 35.49
CA GLY A 83 -4.76 19.41 35.88
C GLY A 83 -4.08 20.48 36.75
N GLY A 84 -2.84 20.85 36.44
CA GLY A 84 -2.06 21.82 37.23
C GLY A 84 -2.05 23.27 36.75
N TRP A 85 -2.74 23.63 35.67
CA TRP A 85 -2.86 25.04 35.28
C TRP A 85 -4.14 25.63 35.88
N LYS A 86 -4.00 26.19 37.09
CA LYS A 86 -4.96 27.14 37.65
C LYS A 86 -4.43 28.55 37.48
#